data_AF-V5GTH3-F1
#
_entry.id   AF-V5GTH3-F1
#
_cell.length_a   1.000
_cell.length_b   1.000
_cell.length_c   1.000
_cell.angle_alpha   90.00
_cell.angle_beta   90.00
_cell.angle_gamma   90.00
#
_symmetry.space_group_name_H-M   'P 1'
#
loop_
_entity.id
_entity.type
_entity.pdbx_description
1 polymer ?
#
loop_
_entity_poly.entity_id
_entity_poly.type
_entity_poly.pdbx_seq_one_letter_code
_entity_poly.pdbx_strand_id
1 'polypeptide(L)'
;MKRDGNFEVKYRENKYNIYSFLNNHPGGINYVKPYEQKDVTKRMKDHEHSKAAYYLLKEYRDGGRDSNQNEDLEHLVDWDKPMLSQVASLGTSYKEWVSSPVDRHLRLFSNPILESLTITPWYVVPLVWIPVIIYFIYSGTQKYIQFTKDPTPIISTVLYIGLGALVWTFVEYSLHRWVFHMEPSGHSKILIYLHFAIHGLHHKVSKPNFYQNDISLIV
;
A
#
# COMPACT_ATOMS: atom_id res chain seq x y z
N MET A 1 5.05 9.59 -17.64
CA MET A 1 4.36 9.42 -18.94
C MET A 1 3.05 8.69 -18.70
N LYS A 2 1.91 9.37 -18.92
CA LYS A 2 0.64 8.66 -19.08
C LYS A 2 0.84 7.71 -20.28
N ARG A 3 0.56 6.42 -20.11
CA ARG A 3 0.55 5.51 -21.26
C ARG A 3 -0.69 5.90 -22.05
N ASP A 4 -0.48 6.40 -23.25
CA ASP A 4 -1.52 6.83 -24.20
C ASP A 4 -2.28 5.61 -24.74
N GLY A 5 -3.11 5.02 -23.90
CA GLY A 5 -4.08 4.01 -24.30
C GLY A 5 -5.48 4.44 -23.94
N ASN A 6 -6.44 3.98 -24.74
CA ASN A 6 -7.85 4.20 -24.48
C ASN A 6 -8.50 2.88 -24.08
N PHE A 7 -9.20 2.86 -22.96
CA PHE A 7 -10.08 1.76 -22.55
C PHE A 7 -11.25 2.37 -21.77
N GLU A 8 -12.31 2.70 -22.49
CA GLU A 8 -13.49 3.35 -21.92
C GLU A 8 -14.47 2.33 -21.34
N VAL A 9 -15.06 2.64 -20.19
CA VAL A 9 -16.25 1.96 -19.65
C VAL A 9 -17.30 3.00 -19.25
N LYS A 10 -18.57 2.60 -19.21
CA LYS A 10 -19.67 3.46 -18.76
C LYS A 10 -20.13 3.06 -17.36
N TYR A 11 -20.28 4.02 -16.47
CA TYR A 11 -20.85 3.81 -15.14
C TYR A 11 -21.78 4.98 -14.79
N ARG A 12 -23.06 4.68 -14.53
CA ARG A 12 -24.10 5.67 -14.21
C ARG A 12 -24.04 6.89 -15.13
N GLU A 13 -24.19 6.64 -16.44
CA GLU A 13 -24.21 7.66 -17.52
C GLU A 13 -22.89 8.38 -17.80
N ASN A 14 -21.87 8.18 -16.97
CA ASN A 14 -20.56 8.79 -17.14
C ASN A 14 -19.58 7.82 -17.80
N LYS A 15 -18.62 8.38 -18.54
CA LYS A 15 -17.52 7.63 -19.17
C LYS A 15 -16.26 7.67 -18.31
N TYR A 16 -15.52 6.58 -18.34
CA TYR A 16 -14.27 6.42 -17.57
C TYR A 16 -13.22 5.72 -18.43
N ASN A 17 -12.06 6.34 -18.63
CA ASN A 17 -10.90 5.70 -19.25
C ASN A 17 -10.02 5.03 -18.19
N ILE A 18 -10.16 3.71 -18.06
CA ILE A 18 -9.46 2.90 -17.05
C ILE A 18 -8.21 2.19 -17.62
N TYR A 19 -7.67 2.64 -18.75
CA TYR A 19 -6.54 1.99 -19.41
C TYR A 19 -5.32 1.82 -18.48
N SER A 20 -4.96 2.87 -17.72
CA SER A 20 -3.84 2.83 -16.76
C SER A 20 -4.13 1.98 -15.51
N PHE A 21 -5.39 1.58 -15.30
CA PHE A 21 -5.82 0.71 -14.21
C PHE A 21 -5.86 -0.79 -14.58
N LEU A 22 -5.91 -1.14 -15.87
CA LEU A 22 -6.18 -2.50 -16.33
C LEU A 22 -5.29 -3.58 -15.67
N ASN A 23 -4.00 -3.29 -15.51
CA ASN A 23 -3.03 -4.21 -14.89
C ASN A 23 -3.05 -4.19 -13.36
N ASN A 24 -3.73 -3.21 -12.77
CA ASN A 24 -3.83 -3.01 -11.31
C ASN A 24 -5.20 -3.41 -10.75
N HIS A 25 -6.12 -3.90 -11.60
CA HIS A 25 -7.41 -4.41 -11.15
C HIS A 25 -7.19 -5.68 -10.29
N PRO A 26 -7.66 -5.75 -9.04
CA PRO A 26 -7.37 -6.87 -8.13
C PRO A 26 -7.83 -8.24 -8.63
N GLY A 27 -8.91 -8.30 -9.40
CA GLY A 27 -9.36 -9.53 -10.05
C GLY A 27 -8.54 -9.93 -11.28
N GLY A 28 -7.64 -9.07 -11.76
CA GLY A 28 -6.88 -9.26 -12.99
C GLY A 28 -7.57 -8.75 -14.25
N ILE A 29 -6.76 -8.50 -15.28
CA ILE A 29 -7.18 -7.83 -16.52
C ILE A 29 -8.24 -8.61 -17.31
N ASN A 30 -8.25 -9.95 -17.20
CA ASN A 30 -9.14 -10.82 -17.98
C ASN A 30 -10.62 -10.64 -17.62
N TYR A 31 -10.93 -10.18 -16.41
CA TYR A 31 -12.30 -9.89 -15.99
C TYR A 31 -12.79 -8.51 -16.44
N VAL A 32 -11.88 -7.62 -16.82
CA VAL A 32 -12.18 -6.23 -17.22
C VAL A 32 -12.25 -6.10 -18.74
N LYS A 33 -11.34 -6.75 -19.48
CA LYS A 33 -11.26 -6.71 -20.95
C LYS A 33 -12.61 -6.87 -21.67
N PRO A 34 -13.51 -7.81 -21.28
CA PRO A 34 -14.78 -8.00 -21.97
C PRO A 34 -15.77 -6.82 -21.85
N TYR A 35 -15.49 -5.86 -20.98
CA TYR A 35 -16.34 -4.70 -20.68
C TYR A 35 -15.90 -3.41 -21.39
N GLU A 36 -14.93 -3.47 -22.30
CA GLU A 36 -14.54 -2.33 -23.12
C GLU A 36 -15.77 -1.73 -23.84
N GLN A 37 -15.95 -0.42 -23.69
CA GLN A 37 -17.06 0.39 -24.18
C GLN A 37 -18.46 -0.02 -23.68
N LYS A 38 -18.56 -0.90 -22.66
CA LYS A 38 -19.83 -1.37 -22.10
C LYS A 38 -20.19 -0.63 -20.81
N ASP A 39 -21.47 -0.73 -20.46
CA ASP A 39 -21.97 -0.29 -19.15
C ASP A 39 -21.63 -1.33 -18.08
N VAL A 40 -20.86 -0.91 -17.08
CA VAL A 40 -20.43 -1.74 -15.95
C VAL A 40 -21.26 -1.49 -14.69
N THR A 41 -22.30 -0.65 -14.71
CA THR A 41 -23.11 -0.29 -13.53
C THR A 41 -23.68 -1.51 -12.84
N LYS A 42 -24.31 -2.42 -13.61
CA LYS A 42 -24.83 -3.68 -13.06
C LYS A 42 -23.70 -4.57 -12.57
N ARG A 43 -22.63 -4.71 -13.37
CA ARG A 43 -21.50 -5.57 -13.05
C ARG A 43 -20.77 -5.15 -11.77
N MET A 44 -20.56 -3.86 -11.57
CA MET A 44 -19.95 -3.28 -10.38
C MET A 44 -20.77 -3.60 -9.12
N LYS A 45 -22.11 -3.51 -9.23
CA LYS A 45 -23.05 -3.85 -8.15
C LYS A 45 -23.08 -5.35 -7.87
N ASP A 46 -23.16 -6.18 -8.90
CA ASP A 46 -23.24 -7.65 -8.78
C ASP A 46 -21.98 -8.27 -8.15
N HIS A 47 -20.84 -7.57 -8.21
CA HIS A 47 -19.57 -8.01 -7.62
C HIS A 47 -19.26 -7.33 -6.28
N GLU A 48 -20.25 -6.65 -5.68
CA GLU A 48 -20.17 -6.00 -4.37
C GLU A 48 -18.85 -5.24 -4.13
N HIS A 49 -18.42 -4.46 -5.13
CA HIS A 49 -17.22 -3.64 -5.01
C HIS A 49 -17.29 -2.75 -3.76
N SER A 50 -16.14 -2.59 -3.09
CA SER A 50 -16.06 -1.76 -1.89
C SER A 50 -16.28 -0.27 -2.20
N LYS A 51 -16.61 0.52 -1.16
CA LYS A 51 -16.67 2.00 -1.29
C LYS A 51 -15.38 2.59 -1.85
N ALA A 52 -14.23 2.04 -1.43
CA ALA A 52 -12.91 2.44 -1.92
C ALA A 52 -12.75 2.19 -3.44
N ALA A 53 -13.27 1.09 -3.98
CA ALA A 53 -13.24 0.83 -5.42
C ALA A 53 -14.09 1.84 -6.21
N TYR A 54 -15.29 2.17 -5.72
CA TYR A 54 -16.11 3.23 -6.31
C TYR A 54 -15.44 4.61 -6.21
N TYR A 55 -14.76 4.89 -5.10
CA TYR A 55 -14.03 6.14 -4.91
C TYR A 55 -12.82 6.26 -5.86
N LEU A 56 -12.08 5.16 -6.06
CA LEU A 56 -10.96 5.10 -6.98
C LEU A 56 -11.42 5.25 -8.44
N LEU A 57 -12.58 4.70 -8.81
CA LEU A 57 -13.14 4.83 -10.16
C LEU A 57 -13.28 6.30 -10.57
N LYS A 58 -13.59 7.21 -9.62
CA LYS A 58 -13.70 8.65 -9.87
C LYS A 58 -12.39 9.26 -10.44
N GLU A 59 -11.21 8.66 -10.20
CA GLU A 59 -9.93 9.11 -10.79
C GLU A 59 -9.87 8.97 -12.32
N TYR A 60 -10.65 8.03 -12.86
CA TYR A 60 -10.61 7.66 -14.27
C TYR A 60 -11.74 8.28 -15.09
N ARG A 61 -12.56 9.17 -14.49
CA ARG A 61 -13.68 9.81 -15.18
C ARG A 61 -13.16 10.69 -16.32
N ASP A 62 -13.78 10.57 -17.50
CA ASP A 62 -13.49 11.47 -18.61
C ASP A 62 -13.88 12.90 -18.24
N GLY A 63 -12.98 13.86 -18.50
CA GLY A 63 -13.13 15.24 -18.04
C GLY A 63 -12.65 15.48 -16.60
N GLY A 64 -12.13 14.44 -15.93
CA GLY A 64 -11.57 14.52 -14.59
C GLY A 64 -12.59 14.30 -13.47
N ARG A 65 -12.09 14.38 -12.24
CA ARG A 65 -12.86 14.16 -11.03
C ARG A 65 -13.81 15.34 -10.78
N ASP A 66 -15.00 15.04 -10.28
CA ASP A 66 -16.03 16.05 -10.02
C ASP A 66 -15.77 16.75 -8.69
N SER A 67 -15.15 17.93 -8.74
CA SER A 67 -14.80 18.71 -7.56
C SER A 67 -16.03 19.28 -6.82
N ASN A 68 -17.20 19.29 -7.45
CA ASN A 68 -18.44 19.85 -6.88
C ASN A 68 -19.27 18.82 -6.10
N GLN A 69 -18.84 17.55 -6.04
CA GLN A 69 -19.48 16.56 -5.19
C GLN A 69 -18.93 16.64 -3.76
N ASN A 70 -19.82 16.85 -2.79
CA ASN A 70 -19.50 16.90 -1.34
C ASN A 70 -18.77 15.65 -0.80
N GLU A 71 -18.72 14.56 -1.56
CA GLU A 71 -18.04 13.31 -1.19
C GLU A 71 -16.55 13.28 -1.58
N ASP A 72 -16.05 14.26 -2.32
CA ASP A 72 -14.65 14.24 -2.76
C ASP A 72 -13.73 14.87 -1.70
N LEU A 73 -12.87 14.06 -1.08
CA LEU A 73 -12.01 14.48 0.03
C LEU A 73 -10.67 15.05 -0.46
N GLU A 74 -10.40 15.03 -1.76
CA GLU A 74 -9.08 15.40 -2.29
C GLU A 74 -8.75 16.89 -2.18
N HIS A 75 -9.76 17.75 -1.98
CA HIS A 75 -9.59 19.18 -1.75
C HIS A 75 -9.04 19.52 -0.35
N LEU A 76 -9.00 18.55 0.57
CA LEU A 76 -8.52 18.75 1.94
C LEU A 76 -6.99 18.91 2.03
N VAL A 77 -6.26 18.56 0.97
CA VAL A 77 -4.80 18.67 0.87
C VAL A 77 -4.39 19.28 -0.46
N ASP A 78 -3.23 19.92 -0.47
CA ASP A 78 -2.57 20.38 -1.68
C ASP A 78 -1.62 19.29 -2.19
N TRP A 79 -1.96 18.71 -3.35
CA TRP A 79 -1.24 17.60 -3.97
C TRP A 79 0.13 18.00 -4.55
N ASP A 80 0.38 19.30 -4.77
CA ASP A 80 1.66 19.80 -5.27
C ASP A 80 2.66 20.07 -4.12
N LYS A 81 2.18 20.02 -2.88
CA LYS A 81 2.98 20.22 -1.66
C LYS A 81 3.31 18.90 -0.96
N PRO A 82 4.37 18.87 -0.13
CA PRO A 82 4.71 17.69 0.66
C PRO A 82 3.56 17.27 1.58
N MET A 83 3.19 15.98 1.54
CA MET A 83 2.04 15.46 2.26
C MET A 83 2.28 15.38 3.77
N LEU A 84 3.52 15.09 4.19
CA LEU A 84 3.83 14.95 5.61
C LEU A 84 3.63 16.27 6.38
N SER A 85 3.74 17.44 5.74
CA SER A 85 3.43 18.72 6.40
C SER A 85 1.94 19.02 6.54
N GLN A 86 1.08 18.30 5.83
CA GLN A 86 -0.36 18.59 5.69
C GLN A 86 -1.23 17.54 6.39
N VAL A 87 -0.78 16.29 6.41
CA VAL A 87 -1.63 15.15 6.80
C VAL A 87 -2.16 15.26 8.23
N ALA A 88 -1.38 15.77 9.17
CA ALA A 88 -1.83 15.93 10.55
C ALA A 88 -2.82 17.08 10.75
N SER A 89 -2.90 18.06 9.84
CA SER A 89 -3.94 19.10 9.91
C SER A 89 -5.31 18.60 9.47
N LEU A 90 -5.42 17.42 8.86
CA LEU A 90 -6.71 16.81 8.50
C LEU A 90 -7.56 16.45 9.71
N GLY A 91 -6.96 16.27 10.88
CA GLY A 91 -7.66 16.03 12.12
C GLY A 91 -8.66 14.86 12.02
N THR A 92 -9.92 15.12 12.31
CA THR A 92 -11.00 14.11 12.27
C THR A 92 -11.32 13.60 10.86
N SER A 93 -11.02 14.38 9.81
CA SER A 93 -11.22 13.98 8.41
C SER A 93 -10.13 13.02 7.91
N TYR A 94 -9.04 12.84 8.66
CA TYR A 94 -7.91 12.00 8.26
C TYR A 94 -8.32 10.55 7.93
N LYS A 95 -9.15 9.93 8.79
CA LYS A 95 -9.53 8.51 8.66
C LYS A 95 -10.24 8.24 7.34
N GLU A 96 -11.20 9.09 6.99
CA GLU A 96 -11.95 8.96 5.75
C GLU A 96 -11.07 9.27 4.54
N TRP A 97 -10.24 10.31 4.64
CA TRP A 97 -9.33 10.71 3.56
C TRP A 97 -8.28 9.63 3.24
N VAL A 98 -7.67 9.01 4.26
CA VAL A 98 -6.58 8.03 4.09
C VAL A 98 -7.07 6.68 3.58
N SER A 99 -8.31 6.30 3.94
CA SER A 99 -8.97 5.07 3.48
C SER A 99 -9.61 5.20 2.09
N SER A 100 -9.60 6.41 1.52
CA SER A 100 -10.15 6.71 0.20
C SER A 100 -9.01 6.75 -0.84
N PRO A 101 -8.76 5.64 -1.57
CA PRO A 101 -7.58 5.49 -2.40
C PRO A 101 -7.63 6.37 -3.65
N VAL A 102 -6.45 6.77 -4.12
CA VAL A 102 -6.26 7.55 -5.35
C VAL A 102 -5.16 6.95 -6.21
N ASP A 103 -5.20 7.26 -7.51
CA ASP A 103 -4.19 6.88 -8.49
C ASP A 103 -3.42 8.10 -8.99
N ARG A 104 -2.53 8.61 -8.12
CA ARG A 104 -1.69 9.77 -8.45
C ARG A 104 -0.41 9.75 -7.65
N HIS A 105 0.60 10.46 -8.15
CA HIS A 105 1.86 10.63 -7.43
C HIS A 105 1.64 11.44 -6.15
N LEU A 106 2.31 11.05 -5.07
CA LEU A 106 2.24 11.70 -3.76
C LEU A 106 3.66 11.91 -3.25
N ARG A 107 4.03 13.16 -2.99
CA ARG A 107 5.33 13.54 -2.46
C ARG A 107 5.27 13.64 -0.93
N LEU A 108 6.20 13.00 -0.20
CA LEU A 108 6.22 13.03 1.26
C LEU A 108 6.98 14.25 1.81
N PHE A 109 8.14 14.57 1.24
CA PHE A 109 9.10 15.56 1.72
C PHE A 109 9.45 16.61 0.67
N SER A 110 9.66 17.86 1.11
CA SER A 110 10.19 18.93 0.26
C SER A 110 11.66 18.74 -0.12
N ASN A 111 12.43 17.99 0.69
CA ASN A 111 13.83 17.71 0.44
C ASN A 111 13.97 16.52 -0.53
N PRO A 112 14.64 16.66 -1.68
CA PRO A 112 14.82 15.57 -2.65
C PRO A 112 15.54 14.34 -2.10
N ILE A 113 16.48 14.52 -1.17
CA ILE A 113 17.22 13.41 -0.55
C ILE A 113 16.28 12.61 0.35
N LEU A 114 15.50 13.29 1.18
CA LEU A 114 14.52 12.63 2.05
C LEU A 114 13.43 11.90 1.24
N GLU A 115 12.98 12.50 0.14
CA GLU A 115 12.05 11.84 -0.78
C GLU A 115 12.68 10.62 -1.46
N SER A 116 13.97 10.68 -1.82
CA SER A 116 14.64 9.52 -2.40
C SER A 116 14.78 8.37 -1.40
N LEU A 117 14.89 8.66 -0.10
CA LEU A 117 14.99 7.63 0.95
C LEU A 117 13.66 6.94 1.25
N THR A 118 12.53 7.50 0.82
CA THR A 118 11.21 6.88 1.02
C THR A 118 10.87 5.86 -0.07
N ILE A 119 11.58 5.87 -1.19
CA ILE A 119 11.39 4.94 -2.30
C ILE A 119 12.24 3.69 -2.03
N THR A 120 11.59 2.57 -1.70
CA THR A 120 12.26 1.29 -1.45
C THR A 120 11.91 0.28 -2.54
N PRO A 121 12.78 0.04 -3.53
CA PRO A 121 12.56 -1.01 -4.52
C PRO A 121 12.46 -2.40 -3.88
N TRP A 122 11.63 -3.27 -4.46
CA TRP A 122 11.36 -4.61 -3.92
C TRP A 122 12.61 -5.46 -3.65
N TYR A 123 13.68 -5.30 -4.45
CA TYR A 123 14.92 -6.06 -4.30
C TYR A 123 15.79 -5.59 -3.13
N VAL A 124 15.54 -4.41 -2.56
CA VAL A 124 16.31 -3.90 -1.40
C VAL A 124 16.07 -4.76 -0.17
N VAL A 125 14.82 -5.19 0.06
CA VAL A 125 14.44 -6.05 1.20
C VAL A 125 15.26 -7.35 1.21
N PRO A 126 15.24 -8.21 0.17
CA PRO A 126 16.04 -9.43 0.18
C PRO A 126 17.56 -9.14 0.16
N LEU A 127 18.02 -8.10 -0.54
CA LEU A 127 19.44 -7.75 -0.60
C LEU A 127 20.02 -7.44 0.79
N VAL A 128 19.26 -6.72 1.62
CA VAL A 128 19.70 -6.36 2.99
C VAL A 128 19.48 -7.50 3.96
N TRP A 129 18.29 -8.13 3.95
CA TRP A 129 17.91 -9.05 5.02
C TRP A 129 18.39 -10.48 4.82
N ILE A 130 18.59 -10.98 3.59
CA ILE A 130 19.10 -12.34 3.38
C ILE A 130 20.50 -12.52 3.98
N PRO A 131 21.50 -11.63 3.76
CA PRO A 131 22.80 -11.74 4.42
C PRO A 131 22.71 -11.72 5.95
N VAL A 132 21.83 -10.88 6.50
CA VAL A 132 21.59 -10.78 7.94
C VAL A 132 21.02 -12.09 8.50
N ILE A 133 20.04 -12.68 7.82
CA ILE A 133 19.45 -13.97 8.18
C ILE A 133 20.50 -15.08 8.13
N ILE A 134 21.31 -15.16 7.06
CA ILE A 134 22.39 -16.15 6.93
C ILE A 134 23.39 -16.01 8.08
N TYR A 135 23.81 -14.78 8.40
CA TYR A 135 24.72 -14.51 9.49
C TYR A 135 24.16 -14.98 10.85
N PHE A 136 22.88 -14.70 11.14
CA PHE A 136 22.26 -15.12 12.39
C PHE A 136 22.02 -16.63 12.46
N ILE A 137 21.65 -17.28 11.35
CA ILE A 137 21.57 -18.75 11.28
C ILE A 137 22.93 -19.35 11.59
N TYR A 138 23.99 -18.91 10.90
CA TYR A 138 25.34 -19.41 11.14
C TYR A 138 25.79 -19.19 12.60
N SER A 139 25.67 -17.95 13.09
CA SER A 139 26.07 -17.59 14.45
C SER A 139 25.27 -18.36 15.52
N GLY A 140 23.97 -18.57 15.29
CA GLY A 140 23.09 -19.35 16.15
C GLY A 140 23.48 -20.82 16.18
N THR A 141 23.72 -21.43 15.02
CA THR A 141 24.15 -22.82 14.90
C THR A 141 25.51 -23.04 15.58
N GLN A 142 26.49 -22.14 15.40
CA GLN A 142 27.79 -22.27 16.08
C GLN A 142 27.66 -22.23 17.61
N LYS A 143 26.83 -21.31 18.14
CA LYS A 143 26.55 -21.24 19.59
C LYS A 143 25.83 -22.49 20.09
N TYR A 144 24.90 -23.02 19.30
CA TYR A 144 24.21 -24.27 19.64
C TYR A 144 25.20 -25.42 19.78
N ILE A 145 26.05 -25.66 18.76
CA ILE A 145 27.09 -26.70 18.78
C ILE A 145 27.98 -26.54 20.02
N GLN A 146 28.43 -25.33 20.31
CA GLN A 146 29.30 -25.05 21.46
C GLN A 146 28.65 -25.43 22.80
N PHE A 147 27.36 -25.15 22.95
CA PHE A 147 26.64 -25.37 24.20
C PHE A 147 26.20 -26.83 24.38
N THR A 148 25.65 -27.45 23.33
CA THR A 148 25.12 -28.82 23.39
C THR A 148 26.16 -29.89 23.14
N LYS A 149 27.31 -29.51 22.56
CA LYS A 149 28.35 -30.41 22.04
C LYS A 149 27.82 -31.39 20.98
N ASP A 150 26.68 -31.09 20.36
CA ASP A 150 26.10 -31.86 19.27
C ASP A 150 26.87 -31.61 17.97
N PRO A 151 27.53 -32.63 17.38
CA PRO A 151 28.26 -32.46 16.12
C PRO A 151 27.35 -32.35 14.90
N THR A 152 26.04 -32.59 15.03
CA THR A 152 25.07 -32.69 13.92
C THR A 152 23.84 -31.78 14.13
N PRO A 153 24.00 -30.45 14.12
CA PRO A 153 22.95 -29.51 14.52
C PRO A 153 21.86 -29.28 13.48
N ILE A 154 21.78 -30.09 12.41
CA ILE A 154 20.91 -29.86 11.26
C ILE A 154 19.44 -29.83 11.68
N ILE A 155 19.00 -30.86 12.42
CA ILE A 155 17.61 -30.98 12.88
C ILE A 155 17.24 -29.78 13.76
N SER A 156 18.09 -29.46 14.74
CA SER A 156 17.87 -28.33 15.64
C SER A 156 17.83 -27.00 14.89
N THR A 157 18.71 -26.81 13.91
CA THR A 157 18.74 -25.60 13.07
C THR A 157 17.44 -25.46 12.27
N VAL A 158 16.99 -26.53 11.62
CA VAL A 158 15.72 -26.53 10.87
C VAL A 158 14.53 -26.27 11.79
N LEU A 159 14.50 -26.88 12.98
CA LEU A 159 13.44 -26.67 13.97
C LEU A 159 13.37 -25.21 14.43
N TYR A 160 14.51 -24.57 14.72
CA TYR A 160 14.52 -23.16 15.12
C TYR A 160 14.15 -22.19 13.98
N ILE A 161 14.55 -22.49 12.73
CA ILE A 161 14.08 -21.73 11.57
C ILE A 161 12.56 -21.86 11.44
N GLY A 162 12.01 -23.08 11.55
CA GLY A 162 10.58 -23.33 11.52
C GLY A 162 9.81 -22.63 12.64
N LEU A 163 10.34 -22.66 13.87
CA LEU A 163 9.78 -21.92 14.99
C LEU A 163 9.83 -20.41 14.76
N GLY A 164 10.93 -19.89 14.22
CA GLY A 164 11.05 -18.48 13.84
C GLY A 164 10.00 -18.06 12.81
N ALA A 165 9.77 -18.88 11.79
CA ALA A 165 8.72 -18.64 10.79
C ALA A 165 7.31 -18.65 11.42
N LEU A 166 7.05 -19.55 12.38
CA LEU A 166 5.77 -19.59 13.11
C LEU A 166 5.59 -18.37 14.01
N VAL A 167 6.64 -17.93 14.70
CA VAL A 167 6.60 -16.71 15.51
C VAL A 167 6.41 -15.49 14.61
N TRP A 168 7.03 -15.47 13.42
CA TRP A 168 6.86 -14.40 12.45
C TRP A 168 5.39 -14.25 12.05
N THR A 169 4.66 -15.32 11.70
CA THR A 169 3.23 -15.18 11.31
C THR A 169 2.37 -14.59 12.44
N PHE A 170 2.69 -14.91 13.70
CA PHE A 170 2.02 -14.29 14.84
C PHE A 170 2.37 -12.80 14.98
N VAL A 171 3.66 -12.43 14.85
CA VAL A 171 4.13 -11.04 14.91
C VAL A 171 3.54 -10.22 13.76
N GLU A 172 3.56 -10.73 12.54
CA GLU A 172 2.99 -10.13 11.34
C GLU A 172 1.51 -9.80 11.56
N TYR A 173 0.72 -10.81 11.98
CA TYR A 173 -0.70 -10.60 12.30
C TYR A 173 -0.90 -9.52 13.36
N SER A 174 -0.10 -9.55 14.41
CA SER A 174 -0.21 -8.63 15.54
C SER A 174 0.09 -7.19 15.13
N LEU A 175 1.18 -6.98 14.39
CA LEU A 175 1.58 -5.68 13.87
C LEU A 175 0.54 -5.17 12.87
N HIS A 176 0.10 -5.99 11.93
CA HIS A 176 -0.87 -5.59 10.94
C HIS A 176 -2.21 -5.17 11.56
N ARG A 177 -2.72 -5.98 12.49
CA ARG A 177 -4.02 -5.73 13.11
C ARG A 177 -4.01 -4.56 14.10
N TRP A 178 -3.00 -4.46 14.95
CA TRP A 178 -3.03 -3.51 16.08
C TRP A 178 -2.15 -2.29 15.88
N VAL A 179 -1.08 -2.38 15.07
CA VAL A 179 -0.15 -1.26 14.84
C VAL A 179 -0.45 -0.60 13.50
N PHE A 180 -0.51 -1.33 12.39
CA PHE A 180 -0.69 -0.75 11.06
C PHE A 180 -2.12 -0.26 10.82
N HIS A 181 -3.12 -0.97 11.35
CA HIS A 181 -4.52 -0.55 11.34
C HIS A 181 -4.96 0.18 12.62
N MET A 182 -4.02 0.80 13.34
CA MET A 182 -4.39 1.69 14.44
C MET A 182 -5.28 2.83 13.93
N GLU A 183 -6.36 3.16 14.64
CA GLU A 183 -7.24 4.27 14.27
C GLU A 183 -6.87 5.53 15.07
N PRO A 184 -6.17 6.52 14.49
CA PRO A 184 -5.90 7.76 15.20
C PRO A 184 -7.22 8.50 15.43
N SER A 185 -7.42 8.99 16.65
CA SER A 185 -8.64 9.73 17.07
C SER A 185 -8.87 11.06 16.34
N GLY A 186 -7.98 11.46 15.44
CA GLY A 186 -8.02 12.75 14.75
C GLY A 186 -7.50 13.93 15.59
N HIS A 187 -7.40 13.79 16.91
CA HIS A 187 -6.92 14.87 17.78
C HIS A 187 -5.39 14.88 17.96
N SER A 188 -4.76 13.71 17.87
CA SER A 188 -3.30 13.59 18.03
C SER A 188 -2.60 13.64 16.67
N LYS A 189 -1.95 14.78 16.40
CA LYS A 189 -1.12 14.96 15.20
C LYS A 189 -0.01 13.91 15.08
N ILE A 190 0.58 13.53 16.20
CA ILE A 190 1.66 12.53 16.25
C ILE A 190 1.15 11.17 15.79
N LEU A 191 -0.01 10.74 16.27
CA LEU A 191 -0.58 9.45 15.86
C LEU A 191 -0.99 9.45 14.38
N ILE A 192 -1.46 10.59 13.85
CA ILE A 192 -1.75 10.74 12.42
C ILE A 192 -0.45 10.61 11.61
N TYR A 193 0.64 11.26 12.00
CA TYR A 193 1.94 11.13 11.33
C TYR A 193 2.45 9.69 11.36
N LEU A 194 2.43 9.05 12.53
CA LEU A 194 2.90 7.67 12.69
C LEU A 194 2.07 6.72 11.83
N HIS A 195 0.75 6.75 11.92
CA HIS A 195 -0.12 5.92 11.10
C HIS A 195 0.10 6.17 9.60
N PHE A 196 0.22 7.44 9.18
CA PHE A 196 0.46 7.76 7.77
C PHE A 196 1.79 7.19 7.25
N ALA A 197 2.86 7.31 8.04
CA ALA A 197 4.18 6.85 7.66
C ALA A 197 4.31 5.32 7.59
N ILE A 198 3.65 4.58 8.50
CA ILE A 198 3.77 3.12 8.55
C ILE A 198 2.81 2.40 7.58
N HIS A 199 1.60 2.93 7.37
CA HIS A 199 0.58 2.21 6.59
C HIS A 199 -0.44 3.10 5.86
N GLY A 200 -0.73 4.30 6.37
CA GLY A 200 -1.72 5.19 5.75
C GLY A 200 -1.35 5.61 4.32
N LEU A 201 -0.06 5.77 4.01
CA LEU A 201 0.38 6.02 2.63
C LEU A 201 0.02 4.87 1.69
N HIS A 202 0.21 3.62 2.13
CA HIS A 202 -0.11 2.42 1.36
C HIS A 202 -1.61 2.33 1.04
N HIS A 203 -2.47 2.69 2.00
CA HIS A 203 -3.92 2.78 1.78
C HIS A 203 -4.30 3.90 0.81
N LYS A 204 -3.64 5.06 0.93
CA LYS A 204 -3.99 6.22 0.10
C LYS A 204 -3.55 6.03 -1.35
N VAL A 205 -2.35 5.47 -1.58
CA VAL A 205 -1.78 5.27 -2.91
C VAL A 205 -1.18 3.87 -3.04
N SER A 206 -1.97 2.93 -3.56
CA SER A 206 -1.63 1.50 -3.58
C SER A 206 -0.94 1.02 -4.86
N LYS A 207 -0.32 1.91 -5.67
CA LYS A 207 0.33 1.49 -6.91
C LYS A 207 1.79 1.04 -6.70
N PRO A 208 2.13 -0.21 -7.03
CA PRO A 208 3.51 -0.66 -7.11
C PRO A 208 4.11 -0.21 -8.45
N ASN A 209 4.45 1.07 -8.56
CA ASN A 209 5.37 1.52 -9.60
C ASN A 209 6.73 1.73 -8.98
N PHE A 210 7.81 1.48 -9.74
CA PHE A 210 9.22 1.62 -9.33
C PHE A 210 9.62 2.96 -8.66
N TYR A 211 8.71 3.94 -8.65
CA TYR A 211 8.90 5.30 -8.14
C TYR A 211 7.97 5.64 -6.95
N GLN A 212 7.23 4.68 -6.41
CA GLN A 212 6.31 4.91 -5.29
C GLN A 212 6.93 4.41 -3.98
N ASN A 213 6.71 5.20 -2.92
CA ASN A 213 7.18 4.96 -1.56
C ASN A 213 6.52 3.69 -0.98
N ASP A 214 7.13 2.53 -1.19
CA ASP A 214 6.62 1.25 -0.73
C ASP A 214 7.30 0.84 0.59
N ILE A 215 6.92 1.52 1.68
CA ILE A 215 7.32 1.15 3.06
C ILE A 215 6.58 -0.14 3.49
N SER A 216 5.50 -0.49 2.79
CA SER A 216 4.62 -1.65 3.03
C SER A 216 5.19 -3.02 2.65
N LEU A 217 6.33 -3.09 1.96
CA LEU A 217 6.95 -4.37 1.55
C LEU A 217 7.56 -5.19 2.72
N ILE A 218 7.32 -4.77 3.96
CA ILE A 218 7.85 -5.38 5.19
C ILE A 218 6.72 -6.06 6.00
N VAL A 219 5.49 -6.08 5.50
CA VAL A 219 4.36 -6.79 6.11
C VAL A 219 3.92 -7.93 5.22
#